data_AF-A0A522QX57-F1
#
_entry.id   AF-A0A522QX57-F1
#
_cell.length_a   1.000
_cell.length_b   1.000
_cell.length_c   1.000
_cell.angle_alpha   90.00
_cell.angle_beta   90.00
_cell.angle_gamma   90.00
#
_symmetry.space_group_name_H-M   'P 1'
#
loop_
_entity.id
_entity.type
_entity.pdbx_description
1 polymer ?
#
loop_
_entity_poly.entity_id
_entity_poly.type
_entity_poly.pdbx_seq_one_letter_code
_entity_poly.pdbx_strand_id
1 'polypeptide(L)' 'MSRLAIVVEKPSDWGSYYPSDNVVTAMEYLREPVGGDERTHVINLCRSYKYLGIG' A
#
# COMPACT_ATOMS: atom_id res chain seq x y z
N MET A 1 -0.45 17.02 7.83
CA MET A 1 -1.36 15.94 8.29
C MET A 1 -0.61 14.63 8.14
N SER A 2 -1.03 13.54 8.80
CA SER A 2 -0.41 12.22 8.60
C SER A 2 -1.12 11.48 7.47
N ARG A 3 -0.38 10.90 6.54
CA ARG A 3 -0.92 10.07 5.46
C ARG A 3 -1.23 8.65 5.97
N LEU A 4 -2.32 8.06 5.50
CA LEU A 4 -2.67 6.65 5.73
C LEU A 4 -2.51 5.86 4.42
N ALA A 5 -1.79 4.74 4.48
CA ALA A 5 -1.66 3.78 3.39
C ALA A 5 -2.10 2.38 3.87
N ILE A 6 -3.15 1.85 3.25
CA ILE A 6 -3.67 0.49 3.41
C ILE A 6 -3.14 -0.32 2.23
N VAL A 7 -2.18 -1.18 2.51
CA VAL A 7 -1.47 -1.95 1.50
C VAL A 7 -2.12 -3.31 1.33
N VAL A 8 -2.56 -3.63 0.12
CA VAL A 8 -3.28 -4.87 -0.21
C VAL A 8 -2.57 -5.67 -1.31
N GLU A 9 -2.76 -7.00 -1.30
CA GLU A 9 -2.20 -7.89 -2.32
C GLU A 9 -2.99 -7.82 -3.63
N LYS A 10 -4.33 -7.81 -3.52
CA LYS A 10 -5.23 -7.89 -4.67
C LYS A 10 -6.32 -6.81 -4.55
N PRO A 11 -6.24 -5.71 -5.33
CA PRO A 11 -7.20 -4.61 -5.27
C PRO A 11 -8.67 -5.02 -5.44
N SER A 12 -8.93 -6.04 -6.27
CA SER A 12 -10.29 -6.52 -6.54
C SER A 12 -10.99 -7.05 -5.28
N ASP A 13 -10.24 -7.52 -4.27
CA ASP A 13 -10.82 -8.01 -3.02
C ASP A 13 -11.38 -6.85 -2.16
N TRP A 14 -11.08 -5.61 -2.55
CA TRP A 14 -11.48 -4.35 -1.91
C TRP A 14 -12.37 -3.50 -2.80
N GLY A 15 -13.09 -4.10 -3.75
CA GLY A 15 -13.77 -3.43 -4.88
C GLY A 15 -14.51 -2.12 -4.56
N SER A 16 -15.31 -2.06 -3.48
CA SER A 16 -16.04 -0.83 -3.12
C SER A 16 -15.14 0.32 -2.64
N TYR A 17 -13.91 0.01 -2.26
CA TYR A 17 -12.89 0.92 -1.75
C TYR A 17 -11.71 1.06 -2.71
N TYR A 18 -11.79 0.50 -3.93
CA TYR A 18 -10.72 0.61 -4.92
C TYR A 18 -11.23 1.21 -6.24
N PRO A 19 -10.52 2.20 -6.81
CA PRO A 19 -9.37 2.90 -6.24
C PRO A 19 -9.82 3.90 -5.16
N SER A 20 -9.20 3.86 -3.99
CA SER A 20 -9.30 4.90 -2.97
C SER A 20 -7.90 5.38 -2.61
N ASP A 21 -7.74 6.65 -2.27
CA ASP A 21 -6.44 7.28 -2.00
C ASP A 21 -5.64 6.58 -0.91
N ASN A 22 -6.31 5.88 0.01
CA ASN A 22 -5.69 5.11 1.07
C ASN A 22 -5.53 3.63 0.76
N VAL A 23 -6.10 3.06 -0.32
CA VAL A 23 -5.97 1.63 -0.65
C VAL A 23 -5.07 1.46 -1.87
N VAL A 24 -3.87 0.92 -1.65
CA VAL A 24 -2.82 0.76 -2.67
C VAL A 24 -2.28 -0.66 -2.68
N THR A 25 -1.73 -1.10 -3.80
CA THR A 25 -0.98 -2.36 -3.86
C THR A 25 0.38 -2.22 -3.18
N ALA A 26 0.96 -3.35 -2.75
CA ALA A 26 2.32 -3.37 -2.22
C ALA A 26 3.36 -2.84 -3.22
N MET A 27 3.17 -3.11 -4.51
CA MET A 27 4.07 -2.62 -5.56
C MET A 27 3.96 -1.12 -5.79
N GLU A 28 2.75 -0.56 -5.72
CA GLU A 28 2.55 0.89 -5.78
C GLU A 28 3.20 1.58 -4.59
N TYR A 29 2.94 1.08 -3.37
CA TYR A 29 3.53 1.64 -2.15
C TYR A 29 5.07 1.63 -2.16
N LEU A 30 5.69 0.52 -2.57
CA LEU A 30 7.16 0.39 -2.61
C LEU A 30 7.84 1.24 -3.69
N ARG A 31 7.11 1.66 -4.73
CA ARG A 31 7.64 2.53 -5.79
C ARG A 31 7.64 4.01 -5.40
N GLU A 32 6.95 4.37 -4.33
CA GLU A 32 6.90 5.75 -3.87
C GLU A 32 8.29 6.21 -3.41
N PRO A 33 8.69 7.46 -3.73
CA PRO A 33 9.98 7.99 -3.33
C PRO A 33 10.09 8.07 -1.79
N VAL A 34 11.15 7.48 -1.25
CA VAL A 34 11.49 7.58 0.17
C VAL A 34 12.11 8.96 0.41
N GLY A 35 11.32 9.94 0.86
CA GLY A 35 11.89 11.28 1.07
C GLY A 35 10.95 12.45 1.39
N GLY A 36 9.79 12.21 2.00
CA GLY A 36 8.94 13.29 2.50
C GLY A 36 8.98 13.37 4.03
N ASP A 37 8.96 14.59 4.58
CA ASP A 37 8.81 14.85 6.03
C ASP A 37 7.37 14.52 6.54
N GLU A 38 6.56 13.89 5.69
CA GLU A 38 5.20 13.49 6.00
C GLU A 38 5.18 12.15 6.74
N ARG A 39 4.73 12.19 8.00
CA ARG A 39 4.44 10.98 8.78
C ARG A 39 3.41 10.13 8.05
N THR A 40 3.79 8.92 7.66
CA THR A 40 2.91 7.94 7.01
C THR A 40 2.61 6.79 7.97
N HIS A 41 1.34 6.45 8.12
CA HIS A 41 0.86 5.25 8.81
C HIS A 41 0.54 4.17 7.78
N VAL A 42 1.10 2.98 7.95
CA VAL A 42 0.97 1.88 7.00
C VAL A 42 0.25 0.72 7.66
N ILE A 43 -0.85 0.27 7.07
CA ILE A 43 -1.54 -0.96 7.46
C ILE A 43 -1.34 -1.97 6.33
N ASN A 44 -0.54 -2.99 6.59
CA ASN A 44 -0.28 -4.05 5.62
C ASN A 44 -1.28 -5.20 5.80
N LEU A 45 -2.14 -5.40 4.81
CA LEU A 45 -3.17 -6.45 4.77
C LEU A 45 -2.88 -7.51 3.71
N CYS A 46 -1.66 -7.56 3.19
CA CYS A 46 -1.24 -8.62 2.28
C CYS A 46 -1.25 -9.98 2.99
N ARG A 47 -1.79 -11.02 2.32
CA ARG A 47 -1.82 -12.39 2.85
C ARG A 47 -0.44 -13.04 2.92
N SER A 48 0.52 -12.52 2.15
CA SER A 48 1.89 -13.00 2.11
C SER A 48 2.87 -11.87 1.83
N TYR A 49 4.14 -12.10 2.13
CA TYR A 49 5.25 -11.16 1.86
C TYR A 49 5.93 -11.39 0.51
N LYS A 50 5.25 -12.03 -0.46
CA LYS A 50 5.83 -12.36 -1.78
C LYS A 50 6.36 -11.14 -2.54
N TYR A 51 5.77 -9.97 -2.32
CA TYR A 51 6.19 -8.70 -2.93
C TYR A 51 7.56 -8.20 -2.42
N LEU A 52 8.12 -8.80 -1.36
CA LEU A 52 9.51 -8.57 -0.93
C LEU A 52 10.52 -9.44 -1.70
N GLY A 53 10.03 -10.42 -2.46
CA GLY A 53 10.87 -11.23 -3.32
C GLY A 53 11.39 -10.42 -4.51
N ILE A 54 12.63 -10.67 -4.90
CA ILE A 54 13.30 -10.02 -6.04
C ILE A 54 13.08 -10.75 -7.37
N GLY A 55 12.27 -11.81 -7.38
CA GLY A 55 12.18 -12.78 -8.49
C GLY A 55 13.11 -13.95 -8.27
#